data_AF-J3GHA6-F1
#
_entry.id   AF-J3GHA6-F1
#
_cell.length_a   1.000
_cell.length_b   1.000
_cell.length_c   1.000
_cell.angle_alpha   90.00
_cell.angle_beta   90.00
_cell.angle_gamma   90.00
#
_symmetry.space_group_name_H-M   'P 1'
#
loop_
_entity.id
_entity.type
_entity.pdbx_description
1 polymer ?
#
loop_
_entity_poly.entity_id
_entity_poly.type
_entity_poly.pdbx_seq_one_letter_code
_entity_poly.pdbx_strand_id
1 'polypeptide(L)'
;MLASRIASFPALSIGAFCTRTGTALASLFMKPTRHDTIRKCPTWADCARKQDGEESAKTGVLFGISLSSVDPKAVQAIFEFFWPHALKAGWSDIYLGSPVPGLRHWASQNPDLPVAQYVRGERKGLPLDPQLRFYFKKGFRKIVAINDNYFPHEPSLNVGVLIVGKVPLSGLSFIWKRVPLPWLQRMKKLCSVCL
;
A
#
# COMPACT_ATOMS: atom_id res chain seq x y z
N MET A 1 5.95 10.03 -16.94
CA MET A 1 5.47 8.83 -16.20
C MET A 1 5.42 9.05 -14.68
N LEU A 2 6.48 9.55 -14.02
CA LEU A 2 6.44 9.92 -12.59
C LEU A 2 5.91 11.34 -12.35
N ALA A 3 6.47 12.34 -13.05
CA ALA A 3 6.06 13.74 -12.91
C ALA A 3 4.55 13.95 -13.14
N SER A 4 3.96 13.22 -14.09
CA SER A 4 2.51 13.23 -14.35
C SER A 4 1.68 12.68 -13.18
N ARG A 5 2.19 11.67 -12.46
CA ARG A 5 1.54 11.12 -11.25
C ARG A 5 1.60 12.13 -10.11
N ILE A 6 2.75 12.78 -9.94
CA ILE A 6 2.95 13.84 -8.94
C ILE A 6 2.01 15.01 -9.20
N ALA A 7 1.95 15.48 -10.45
CA ALA A 7 1.07 16.57 -10.85
C ALA A 7 -0.41 16.24 -10.63
N SER A 8 -0.80 14.96 -10.79
CA SER A 8 -2.18 14.53 -10.58
C SER A 8 -2.55 14.43 -9.09
N PHE A 9 -1.62 13.99 -8.24
CA PHE A 9 -1.88 13.78 -6.82
C PHE A 9 -0.75 14.32 -5.93
N PRO A 10 -0.51 15.65 -5.91
CA PRO A 10 0.64 16.23 -5.21
C PRO A 10 0.57 15.99 -3.70
N ALA A 11 -0.62 16.04 -3.10
CA ALA A 11 -0.83 15.79 -1.67
C ALA A 11 -0.61 14.32 -1.25
N LEU A 12 -0.53 13.39 -2.21
CA LEU A 12 -0.29 11.97 -2.00
C LEU A 12 1.06 11.52 -2.58
N SER A 13 1.92 12.49 -2.86
CA SER A 13 3.28 12.34 -3.37
C SER A 13 4.25 12.87 -2.31
N ILE A 14 4.80 11.96 -1.50
CA ILE A 14 5.55 12.30 -0.29
C ILE A 14 7.01 11.90 -0.47
N GLY A 15 7.93 12.77 -0.08
CA GLY A 15 9.36 12.49 -0.03
C GLY A 15 9.92 12.74 1.36
N ALA A 16 10.94 11.98 1.73
CA ALA A 16 11.80 12.27 2.86
C ALA A 16 13.20 12.59 2.35
N PHE A 17 13.78 13.68 2.86
CA PHE A 17 15.04 14.24 2.37
C PHE A 17 16.05 14.38 3.51
N CYS A 18 17.33 14.20 3.20
CA CYS A 18 18.41 14.54 4.11
C CYS A 18 18.42 16.05 4.36
N THR A 19 18.32 16.47 5.62
CA THR A 19 18.27 17.90 5.99
C THR A 19 19.57 18.64 5.69
N ARG A 20 20.71 17.94 5.64
CA ARG A 20 22.02 18.53 5.37
C ARG A 20 22.31 18.68 3.88
N THR A 21 21.96 17.68 3.08
CA THR A 21 22.35 17.60 1.66
C THR A 21 21.21 17.82 0.69
N GLY A 22 19.95 17.80 1.16
CA GLY A 22 18.76 17.85 0.32
C GLY A 22 18.50 16.57 -0.47
N THR A 23 19.33 15.53 -0.33
CA THR A 23 19.20 14.27 -1.08
C THR A 23 17.91 13.53 -0.71
N ALA A 24 17.18 13.01 -1.69
CA ALA A 24 16.01 12.18 -1.45
C ALA A 24 16.40 10.81 -0.88
N LEU A 25 15.83 10.44 0.27
CA LEU A 25 16.11 9.20 1.00
C LEU A 25 14.97 8.17 0.90
N ALA A 26 13.74 8.66 0.76
CA ALA A 26 12.57 7.83 0.51
C ALA A 26 11.51 8.61 -0.26
N SER A 27 10.65 7.88 -0.98
CA SER A 27 9.46 8.43 -1.62
C SER A 27 8.29 7.47 -1.52
N LEU A 28 7.09 8.04 -1.36
CA LEU A 28 5.81 7.34 -1.32
C LEU A 28 4.85 8.02 -2.29
N PHE A 29 4.27 7.24 -3.18
CA PHE A 29 3.26 7.71 -4.13
C PHE A 29 1.98 6.90 -3.99
N MET A 30 0.86 7.60 -3.81
CA MET A 30 -0.47 7.03 -3.73
C MET A 30 -1.43 7.81 -4.61
N LYS A 31 -2.60 7.23 -4.87
CA LYS A 31 -3.73 7.94 -5.45
C LYS A 31 -5.04 7.56 -4.77
N PRO A 32 -6.06 8.42 -4.82
CA PRO A 32 -7.42 8.04 -4.45
C PRO A 32 -7.95 6.97 -5.40
N THR A 33 -8.83 6.12 -4.90
CA THR A 33 -9.55 5.15 -5.73
C THR A 33 -10.88 4.77 -5.08
N ARG A 34 -11.55 3.73 -5.55
CA ARG A 34 -12.74 3.14 -4.94
C ARG A 34 -12.56 1.63 -4.79
N HIS A 35 -13.25 1.05 -3.81
CA HIS A 35 -13.21 -0.40 -3.60
C HIS A 35 -13.69 -1.20 -4.82
N ASP A 36 -14.78 -0.78 -5.44
CA ASP A 36 -15.37 -1.41 -6.64
C ASP A 36 -14.44 -1.29 -7.85
N THR A 37 -13.80 -0.14 -8.02
CA THR A 37 -12.85 0.12 -9.10
C THR A 37 -11.58 -0.74 -8.95
N ILE A 38 -10.89 -0.63 -7.82
CA ILE A 38 -9.56 -1.23 -7.66
C ILE A 38 -9.59 -2.76 -7.74
N ARG A 39 -10.70 -3.37 -7.30
CA ARG A 39 -10.91 -4.83 -7.35
C ARG A 39 -11.13 -5.37 -8.75
N LYS A 40 -11.49 -4.51 -9.71
CA LYS A 40 -11.72 -4.88 -11.11
C LYS A 40 -10.50 -4.64 -12.00
N CYS A 41 -9.46 -3.99 -11.48
CA CYS A 41 -8.25 -3.73 -12.25
C CYS A 41 -7.49 -5.04 -12.51
N PRO A 42 -7.27 -5.41 -13.78
CA PRO A 42 -6.68 -6.70 -14.11
C PRO A 42 -5.16 -6.72 -13.94
N THR A 43 -4.50 -5.55 -14.07
CA THR A 43 -3.05 -5.41 -13.88
C THR A 43 -2.70 -4.32 -12.87
N TRP A 44 -1.49 -4.37 -12.31
CA TRP A 44 -1.01 -3.27 -11.47
C TRP A 44 -0.93 -1.95 -12.24
N ALA A 45 -0.59 -1.99 -13.52
CA ALA A 45 -0.50 -0.78 -14.34
C ALA A 45 -1.87 -0.09 -14.47
N ASP A 46 -2.95 -0.87 -14.57
CA ASP A 46 -4.32 -0.36 -14.57
C ASP A 46 -4.71 0.19 -13.19
N CYS A 47 -4.30 -0.50 -12.11
CA CYS A 47 -4.44 0.00 -10.76
C CYS A 47 -3.70 1.34 -10.57
N ALA A 48 -2.53 1.53 -11.17
CA ALA A 48 -1.67 2.70 -10.98
C ALA A 48 -2.01 3.89 -11.90
N ARG A 49 -2.83 3.68 -12.93
CA ARG A 49 -3.26 4.73 -13.85
C ARG A 49 -4.26 5.65 -13.16
N LYS A 50 -4.18 6.96 -13.42
CA LYS A 50 -5.23 7.91 -13.05
C LYS A 50 -6.51 7.56 -13.80
N GLN A 51 -7.63 7.58 -13.09
CA GLN A 51 -8.97 7.44 -13.67
C GLN A 51 -9.77 8.72 -13.45
N ASP A 52 -10.76 8.96 -14.31
CA ASP A 52 -11.60 10.15 -14.21
C ASP A 52 -12.39 10.15 -12.89
N GLY A 53 -12.43 11.32 -12.25
CA GLY A 53 -13.11 11.49 -10.96
C GLY A 53 -12.32 11.06 -9.73
N GLU A 54 -11.09 10.56 -9.85
CA GLU A 54 -10.28 10.19 -8.66
C GLU A 54 -9.88 11.41 -7.81
N GLU A 55 -9.66 12.58 -8.39
CA GLU A 55 -9.30 13.80 -7.63
C GLU A 55 -10.45 14.33 -6.77
N SER A 56 -11.70 14.08 -7.16
CA SER A 56 -12.90 14.50 -6.42
C SER A 56 -13.49 13.38 -5.53
N ALA A 57 -12.96 12.16 -5.63
CA ALA A 57 -13.49 10.98 -4.95
C ALA A 57 -13.29 11.03 -3.42
N LYS A 58 -14.36 11.32 -2.68
CA LYS A 58 -14.43 11.24 -1.20
C LYS A 58 -14.69 9.81 -0.70
N THR A 59 -13.87 8.86 -1.12
CA THR A 59 -14.14 7.43 -0.89
C THR A 59 -13.46 6.88 0.36
N GLY A 60 -12.47 7.58 0.90
CA GLY A 60 -11.64 7.08 1.98
C GLY A 60 -10.65 5.99 1.52
N VAL A 61 -10.56 5.68 0.23
CA VAL A 61 -9.71 4.58 -0.27
C VAL A 61 -8.53 5.11 -1.07
N LEU A 62 -7.35 4.57 -0.77
CA LEU A 62 -6.12 4.82 -1.50
C LEU A 62 -5.60 3.55 -2.18
N PHE A 63 -4.89 3.74 -3.28
CA PHE A 63 -4.00 2.73 -3.85
C PHE A 63 -2.55 3.22 -3.76
N GLY A 64 -1.70 2.42 -3.12
CA GLY A 64 -0.26 2.68 -3.07
C GLY A 64 0.42 2.21 -4.34
N ILE A 65 1.06 3.16 -5.01
CA ILE A 65 1.73 2.95 -6.28
C ILE A 65 3.16 2.51 -6.01
N SER A 66 3.91 3.25 -5.20
CA SER A 66 5.28 2.89 -4.89
C SER A 66 5.75 3.45 -3.56
N LEU A 67 6.59 2.67 -2.87
CA LEU A 67 7.41 3.10 -1.74
C LEU A 67 8.85 2.69 -2.08
N SER A 68 9.75 3.66 -2.22
CA SER A 68 11.16 3.43 -2.51
C SER A 68 12.00 4.10 -1.46
N SER A 69 13.06 3.44 -1.00
CA SER A 69 13.93 4.00 0.03
C SER A 69 15.32 3.40 0.01
N VAL A 70 16.30 4.23 0.37
CA VAL A 70 17.69 3.85 0.66
C VAL A 70 18.02 3.96 2.15
N ASP A 71 17.08 4.40 2.99
CA ASP A 71 17.24 4.57 4.43
C ASP A 71 15.94 4.18 5.18
N PRO A 72 15.95 3.11 6.01
CA PRO A 72 14.77 2.69 6.75
C PRO A 72 14.20 3.77 7.68
N LYS A 73 15.02 4.68 8.20
CA LYS A 73 14.55 5.81 9.03
C LYS A 73 13.75 6.81 8.21
N ALA A 74 14.08 6.97 6.92
CA ALA A 74 13.34 7.83 6.02
C ALA A 74 11.93 7.27 5.73
N VAL A 75 11.80 5.93 5.63
CA VAL A 75 10.47 5.29 5.52
C VAL A 75 9.63 5.56 6.78
N GLN A 76 10.24 5.42 7.96
CA GLN A 76 9.54 5.74 9.21
C GLN A 76 9.10 7.21 9.26
N ALA A 77 9.96 8.14 8.84
CA ALA A 77 9.62 9.56 8.77
C ALA A 77 8.43 9.83 7.83
N ILE A 78 8.38 9.17 6.66
CA ILE A 78 7.23 9.23 5.75
C ILE A 78 5.95 8.78 6.47
N PHE A 79 5.97 7.66 7.19
CA PHE A 79 4.77 7.17 7.88
C PHE A 79 4.35 8.06 9.05
N GLU A 80 5.29 8.57 9.85
CA GLU A 80 5.01 9.51 10.93
C GLU A 80 4.37 10.80 10.41
N PHE A 81 4.81 11.27 9.23
CA PHE A 81 4.17 12.39 8.55
C PHE A 81 2.80 12.00 7.99
N PHE A 82 2.71 10.86 7.31
CA PHE A 82 1.55 10.50 6.52
C PHE A 82 0.32 10.14 7.38
N TRP A 83 0.46 9.38 8.47
CA TRP A 83 -0.72 8.89 9.21
C TRP A 83 -1.63 10.00 9.77
N PRO A 84 -1.12 11.05 10.44
CA PRO A 84 -1.94 12.17 10.88
C PRO A 84 -2.70 12.85 9.73
N HIS A 85 -2.04 13.03 8.58
CA HIS A 85 -2.64 13.65 7.40
C HIS A 85 -3.70 12.73 6.79
N ALA A 86 -3.46 11.42 6.78
CA ALA A 86 -4.41 10.46 6.27
C ALA A 86 -5.69 10.42 7.10
N LEU A 87 -5.56 10.44 8.43
CA LEU A 87 -6.70 10.55 9.35
C LEU A 87 -7.47 11.85 9.16
N LYS A 88 -6.76 12.98 9.03
CA LYS A 88 -7.36 14.29 8.81
C LYS A 88 -8.14 14.36 7.49
N ALA A 89 -7.59 13.76 6.43
CA ALA A 89 -8.23 13.65 5.13
C ALA A 89 -9.40 12.64 5.12
N GLY A 90 -9.46 11.74 6.11
CA GLY A 90 -10.49 10.72 6.22
C GLY A 90 -10.23 9.48 5.39
N TRP A 91 -8.97 9.16 5.09
CA TRP A 91 -8.59 7.89 4.48
C TRP A 91 -8.76 6.75 5.49
N SER A 92 -9.30 5.63 5.03
CA SER A 92 -9.60 4.43 5.82
C SER A 92 -8.86 3.19 5.35
N ASP A 93 -8.73 3.01 4.04
CA ASP A 93 -8.19 1.79 3.45
C ASP A 93 -7.10 2.11 2.44
N ILE A 94 -6.06 1.27 2.44
CA ILE A 94 -4.96 1.35 1.50
C ILE A 94 -4.81 0.00 0.81
N TYR A 95 -4.97 0.00 -0.50
CA TYR A 95 -4.72 -1.14 -1.36
C TYR A 95 -3.28 -1.11 -1.86
N LEU A 96 -2.66 -2.29 -2.01
CA LEU A 96 -1.35 -2.46 -2.63
C LEU A 96 -1.38 -3.65 -3.57
N GLY A 97 -0.63 -3.54 -4.67
CA GLY A 97 -0.23 -4.71 -5.44
C GLY A 97 1.04 -5.31 -4.86
N SER A 98 1.09 -6.63 -4.69
CA SER A 98 2.31 -7.36 -4.33
C SER A 98 2.61 -8.47 -5.32
N PRO A 99 3.87 -8.67 -5.73
CA PRO A 99 4.33 -9.95 -6.26
C PRO A 99 4.22 -11.05 -5.19
N VAL A 100 4.41 -12.28 -5.65
CA VAL A 100 4.42 -13.51 -4.84
C VAL A 100 5.72 -14.27 -5.15
N PRO A 101 6.89 -13.77 -4.72
CA PRO A 101 8.21 -14.23 -5.22
C PRO A 101 8.52 -15.70 -4.90
N GLY A 102 7.88 -16.30 -3.90
CA GLY A 102 8.09 -17.71 -3.57
C GLY A 102 7.26 -18.68 -4.41
N LEU A 103 6.37 -18.18 -5.28
CA LEU A 103 5.40 -19.01 -6.00
C LEU A 103 6.07 -20.02 -6.93
N ARG A 104 7.06 -19.61 -7.75
CA ARG A 104 7.72 -20.51 -8.69
C ARG A 104 8.34 -21.72 -7.99
N HIS A 105 9.07 -21.49 -6.90
CA HIS A 105 9.71 -22.57 -6.15
C HIS A 105 8.67 -23.51 -5.54
N TRP A 106 7.61 -22.96 -4.95
CA TRP A 106 6.53 -23.77 -4.41
C TRP A 106 5.81 -24.59 -5.49
N ALA A 107 5.52 -23.99 -6.64
CA ALA A 107 4.86 -24.64 -7.76
C ALA A 107 5.70 -25.79 -8.33
N SER A 108 7.03 -25.64 -8.39
CA SER A 108 7.91 -26.75 -8.83
C SER A 108 7.88 -27.97 -7.91
N GLN A 109 7.50 -27.79 -6.64
CA GLN A 109 7.34 -28.88 -5.67
C GLN A 109 5.90 -29.38 -5.57
N ASN A 110 4.95 -28.66 -6.16
CA ASN A 110 3.51 -28.89 -6.04
C ASN A 110 2.80 -28.63 -7.39
N PRO A 111 3.18 -29.35 -8.47
CA PRO A 111 2.74 -29.03 -9.83
C PRO A 111 1.22 -29.13 -10.05
N ASP A 112 0.56 -30.02 -9.31
CA ASP A 112 -0.88 -30.27 -9.45
C ASP A 112 -1.75 -29.39 -8.53
N LEU A 113 -1.13 -28.57 -7.68
CA LEU A 113 -1.86 -27.75 -6.72
C LEU A 113 -2.13 -26.34 -7.28
N PRO A 114 -3.34 -25.78 -7.03
CA PRO A 114 -3.68 -24.47 -7.55
C PRO A 114 -2.86 -23.36 -6.87
N VAL A 115 -2.46 -22.35 -7.63
CA VAL A 115 -1.73 -21.16 -7.16
C VAL A 115 -2.38 -20.52 -5.92
N ALA A 116 -3.71 -20.47 -5.89
CA ALA A 116 -4.48 -19.92 -4.78
C ALA A 116 -4.19 -20.60 -3.44
N GLN A 117 -3.84 -21.90 -3.44
CA GLN A 117 -3.49 -22.64 -2.23
C GLN A 117 -2.19 -22.14 -1.61
N TYR A 118 -1.18 -21.81 -2.43
CA TYR A 118 0.05 -21.20 -1.94
C TYR A 118 -0.17 -19.77 -1.45
N VAL A 119 -0.82 -18.96 -2.29
CA VAL A 119 -1.02 -17.53 -2.04
C VAL A 119 -1.81 -17.27 -0.76
N ARG A 120 -2.85 -18.08 -0.49
CA ARG A 120 -3.66 -18.02 0.73
C ARG A 120 -3.15 -18.96 1.83
N GLY A 121 -2.11 -19.74 1.56
CA GLY A 121 -1.53 -20.64 2.53
C GLY A 121 -0.87 -19.84 3.65
N GLU A 122 -1.01 -20.33 4.88
CA GLU A 122 -0.47 -19.68 6.07
C GLU A 122 0.31 -20.64 6.96
N ARG A 123 1.28 -20.08 7.69
CA ARG A 123 1.98 -20.74 8.79
C ARG A 123 2.00 -19.81 9.99
N LYS A 124 1.39 -20.25 11.10
CA LYS A 124 1.24 -19.45 12.34
C LYS A 124 0.55 -18.09 12.09
N GLY A 125 -0.54 -18.09 11.31
CA GLY A 125 -1.35 -16.89 11.01
C GLY A 125 -0.66 -15.86 10.10
N LEU A 126 0.36 -16.27 9.34
CA LEU A 126 1.08 -15.44 8.39
C LEU A 126 1.21 -16.16 7.05
N PRO A 127 1.13 -15.43 5.91
CA PRO A 127 1.30 -16.02 4.59
C PRO A 127 2.57 -16.85 4.46
N LEU A 128 2.51 -17.91 3.64
CA LEU A 128 3.68 -18.71 3.25
C LEU A 128 4.67 -17.89 2.44
N ASP A 129 4.18 -17.09 1.50
CA ASP A 129 5.00 -16.21 0.67
C ASP A 129 5.74 -15.15 1.51
N PRO A 130 7.06 -14.96 1.32
CA PRO A 130 7.86 -14.06 2.14
C PRO A 130 7.47 -12.58 1.99
N GLN A 131 7.06 -12.15 0.79
CA GLN A 131 6.68 -10.76 0.55
C GLN A 131 5.30 -10.46 1.13
N LEU A 132 4.34 -11.38 0.96
CA LEU A 132 3.03 -11.25 1.60
C LEU A 132 3.15 -11.28 3.12
N ARG A 133 4.03 -12.13 3.66
CA ARG A 133 4.32 -12.15 5.10
C ARG A 133 4.86 -10.81 5.59
N PHE A 134 5.75 -10.18 4.83
CA PHE A 134 6.25 -8.84 5.15
C PHE A 134 5.12 -7.81 5.24
N TYR A 135 4.26 -7.73 4.21
CA TYR A 135 3.15 -6.77 4.21
C TYR A 135 2.08 -7.08 5.25
N PHE A 136 1.80 -8.36 5.53
CA PHE A 136 0.90 -8.76 6.60
C PHE A 136 1.41 -8.25 7.93
N LYS A 137 2.70 -8.43 8.26
CA LYS A 137 3.30 -7.87 9.48
C LYS A 137 3.10 -6.35 9.58
N LYS A 138 3.02 -5.66 8.45
CA LYS A 138 2.72 -4.22 8.31
C LYS A 138 1.23 -3.88 8.18
N GLY A 139 0.33 -4.76 8.62
CA GLY A 139 -1.10 -4.45 8.71
C GLY A 139 -1.92 -4.65 7.43
N PHE A 140 -1.31 -5.04 6.31
CA PHE A 140 -2.02 -5.42 5.08
C PHE A 140 -2.49 -6.87 5.17
N ARG A 141 -3.46 -7.12 6.05
CA ARG A 141 -3.84 -8.47 6.53
C ARG A 141 -4.83 -9.22 5.63
N LYS A 142 -5.24 -8.65 4.51
CA LYS A 142 -6.27 -9.26 3.65
C LYS A 142 -5.84 -9.28 2.20
N ILE A 143 -5.87 -10.47 1.60
CA ILE A 143 -5.78 -10.68 0.16
C ILE A 143 -7.18 -10.51 -0.43
N VAL A 144 -7.32 -9.57 -1.36
CA VAL A 144 -8.59 -9.20 -1.99
C VAL A 144 -8.75 -9.86 -3.35
N ALA A 145 -7.66 -9.96 -4.12
CA ALA A 145 -7.64 -10.61 -5.42
C ALA A 145 -6.30 -11.30 -5.66
N ILE A 146 -6.35 -12.35 -6.48
CA ILE A 146 -5.19 -13.05 -7.03
C ILE A 146 -5.38 -12.96 -8.54
N ASN A 147 -4.46 -12.30 -9.22
CA ASN A 147 -4.58 -11.96 -10.63
C ASN A 147 -3.39 -12.54 -11.38
N ASP A 148 -3.67 -13.25 -12.47
CA ASP A 148 -2.66 -13.67 -13.42
C ASP A 148 -2.21 -12.47 -14.26
N ASN A 149 -0.94 -12.47 -14.66
CA ASN A 149 -0.34 -11.37 -15.44
C ASN A 149 -0.45 -9.98 -14.78
N TYR A 150 -0.54 -9.92 -13.45
CA TYR A 150 -0.72 -8.68 -12.70
C TYR A 150 0.54 -7.81 -12.66
N PHE A 151 1.71 -8.45 -12.59
CA PHE A 151 3.04 -7.83 -12.69
C PHE A 151 3.94 -8.67 -13.60
N PRO A 152 4.81 -8.05 -14.43
CA PRO A 152 5.91 -8.78 -15.05
C PRO A 152 6.93 -9.14 -13.97
N HIS A 153 6.83 -10.35 -13.42
CA HIS A 153 7.68 -10.83 -12.33
C HIS A 153 7.86 -12.35 -12.41
N GLU A 154 9.02 -12.76 -12.92
CA GLU A 154 9.34 -14.14 -13.25
C GLU A 154 9.25 -15.12 -12.06
N PRO A 155 9.74 -14.77 -10.85
CA PRO A 155 9.60 -15.65 -9.67
C PRO A 155 8.15 -15.83 -9.21
N SER A 156 7.27 -14.90 -9.60
CA SER A 156 5.85 -14.99 -9.32
C SER A 156 5.05 -15.56 -10.47
N LEU A 157 5.69 -16.04 -11.55
CA LEU A 157 4.98 -16.52 -12.74
C LEU A 157 3.99 -15.47 -13.29
N ASN A 158 4.34 -14.19 -13.14
CA ASN A 158 3.49 -13.02 -13.40
C ASN A 158 2.19 -12.94 -12.59
N VAL A 159 1.96 -13.86 -11.65
CA VAL A 159 0.88 -13.76 -10.68
C VAL A 159 1.20 -12.63 -9.71
N GLY A 160 0.18 -11.84 -9.38
CA GLY A 160 0.27 -10.91 -8.29
C GLY A 160 -1.03 -10.85 -7.51
N VAL A 161 -0.96 -10.20 -6.37
CA VAL A 161 -2.08 -10.09 -5.46
C VAL A 161 -2.40 -8.64 -5.16
N LEU A 162 -3.69 -8.38 -5.02
CA LEU A 162 -4.18 -7.15 -4.46
C LEU A 162 -4.44 -7.38 -2.97
N ILE A 163 -3.72 -6.66 -2.11
CA ILE A 163 -3.88 -6.71 -0.65
C ILE A 163 -4.43 -5.39 -0.14
N VAL A 164 -5.07 -5.42 1.04
CA VAL A 164 -5.59 -4.22 1.70
C VAL A 164 -5.19 -4.18 3.16
N GLY A 165 -4.81 -2.98 3.60
CA GLY A 165 -4.57 -2.61 4.99
C GLY A 165 -5.45 -1.43 5.38
N LYS A 166 -5.63 -1.24 6.69
CA LYS A 166 -6.40 -0.11 7.23
C LYS A 166 -5.46 1.01 7.67
N VAL A 167 -5.87 2.24 7.43
CA VAL A 167 -5.29 3.40 8.10
C VAL A 167 -5.58 3.26 9.60
N PRO A 168 -4.56 3.32 10.47
CA PRO A 168 -4.75 3.19 11.92
C PRO A 168 -5.79 4.18 12.43
N LEU A 169 -6.67 3.75 13.34
CA LEU A 169 -7.71 4.57 13.97
C LEU A 169 -8.79 5.13 13.03
N SER A 170 -8.78 4.80 11.73
CA SER A 170 -9.72 5.34 10.74
C SER A 170 -11.21 5.08 11.00
N GLY A 171 -11.55 4.10 11.86
CA GLY A 171 -12.93 3.83 12.27
C GLY A 171 -13.63 5.02 12.93
N LEU A 172 -12.88 5.99 13.45
CA LEU A 172 -13.39 7.23 14.06
C LEU A 172 -13.13 8.48 13.18
N SER A 173 -13.13 8.31 11.85
CA SER A 173 -12.81 9.37 10.88
C SER A 173 -13.55 10.70 11.10
N PHE A 174 -14.81 10.67 11.55
CA PHE A 174 -15.59 11.87 11.86
C PHE A 174 -14.98 12.71 12.99
N ILE A 175 -14.36 12.07 13.99
CA ILE A 175 -13.67 12.73 15.09
C ILE A 175 -12.39 13.36 14.56
N TRP A 176 -11.57 12.56 13.87
CA TRP A 176 -10.25 13.01 13.38
C TRP A 176 -10.33 14.18 12.40
N LYS A 177 -11.40 14.25 11.60
CA LYS A 177 -11.67 15.40 10.73
C LYS A 177 -11.86 16.71 11.50
N ARG A 178 -12.39 16.66 12.73
CA ARG A 178 -12.59 17.84 13.59
C ARG A 178 -11.38 18.18 14.45
N VAL A 179 -10.56 17.18 14.80
CA VAL A 179 -9.34 17.40 15.57
C VAL A 179 -8.33 18.27 14.78
N PRO A 180 -7.70 19.29 15.40
CA PRO A 180 -6.64 20.05 14.76
C PRO A 180 -5.44 19.17 14.38
N LEU A 181 -4.89 19.37 13.18
CA LEU A 181 -3.75 18.57 12.70
C LEU A 181 -2.54 18.58 13.64
N PRO A 182 -2.15 19.69 14.29
CA PRO A 182 -1.02 19.69 15.23
C PRO A 182 -1.21 18.71 16.40
N TRP A 183 -2.44 18.45 16.80
CA TRP A 183 -2.74 17.50 17.87
C TRP A 183 -2.56 16.06 17.38
N LEU A 184 -3.02 15.75 16.17
CA LEU A 184 -2.78 14.45 15.52
C LEU A 184 -1.28 14.19 15.34
N GLN A 185 -0.51 15.20 14.95
CA GLN A 185 0.95 15.11 14.80
C GLN A 185 1.67 14.86 16.12
N ARG A 186 1.20 15.42 17.24
CA ARG A 186 1.72 15.11 18.58
C ARG A 186 1.46 13.66 18.99
N MET A 187 0.37 13.07 18.50
CA MET A 187 0.01 11.66 18.72
C MET A 187 0.70 10.68 17.76
N LYS A 188 1.69 11.11 16.98
CA LYS A 188 2.36 10.28 15.97
C LYS A 188 2.82 8.91 16.49
N LYS A 189 3.28 8.83 17.75
CA LYS A 189 3.70 7.56 18.36
C LYS A 189 2.55 6.56 18.53
N LEU A 190 1.33 7.01 18.81
CA LEU A 190 0.15 6.14 18.93
C LEU A 190 -0.27 5.56 17.58
N CYS A 191 -0.06 6.30 16.49
CA CYS A 191 -0.36 5.84 15.12
C CYS A 191 0.73 4.90 14.58
N SER A 192 1.98 5.03 15.02
CA SER A 192 3.11 4.19 14.59
C SER A 192 3.17 2.82 15.29
N VAL A 193 2.51 2.63 16.45
CA VAL A 193 2.56 1.38 17.24
C VAL A 193 1.76 0.23 16.59
N CYS A 194 0.96 0.51 15.54
CA CYS A 194 0.18 -0.52 14.83
C CYS A 194 0.89 -1.12 13.59
N LEU A 195 2.21 -0.91 13.40
CA LEU A 195 3.00 -1.34 12.22
C LEU A 195 4.32 -2.05 12.56
#